data_AF-A0A953ZAS8-F1
#
_entry.id   AF-A0A953ZAS8-F1
#
_cell.length_a   1.000
_cell.length_b   1.000
_cell.length_c   1.000
_cell.angle_alpha   90.00
_cell.angle_beta   90.00
_cell.angle_gamma   90.00
#
_symmetry.space_group_name_H-M   'P 1'
#
loop_
_entity.id
_entity.type
_entity.pdbx_description
1 polymer ?
#
loop_
_entity_poly.entity_id
_entity_poly.type
_entity_poly.pdbx_seq_one_letter_code
_entity_poly.pdbx_strand_id
1 'polypeptide(L)'
;MLRLPAYAISAGVIALALSTVPVRADVAPHGGEIQTFQDKEEPKPDIAGERKAVVDKAWTYLKTMYNKPAPREDRRQIQAGWGPKAMNVPYTALVLQGLLGTHVWSDDDEMIKSSVIWLVESQEASGDWSFMPGVEQVKGMQAVYITSIVAQLFGDLNKDGAWKGKLNDSLAKAADYLKQAQVGDPDGPAADYEKDKTGYGGWGYSREEIGNGRKPASNMSTSTFAIDALHACGVKEDDPMWERALTFLKRNQNAGEVQDEGWQATDSKGRKIKPAGKDSPDHGGATYAEESSDGMQENEDGTVTFFSYGTMTYNLLRAYLFAGLDKDSV
;
A
#
# COMPACT_ATOMS: atom_id res chain seq x y z
N MET A 1 3.77 18.88 -21.97
CA MET A 1 2.64 18.53 -21.08
C MET A 1 1.92 17.32 -21.67
N LEU A 2 2.37 16.10 -21.37
CA LEU A 2 1.59 14.89 -21.64
C LEU A 2 0.82 14.55 -20.36
N ARG A 3 -0.52 14.65 -20.42
CA ARG A 3 -1.40 14.10 -19.40
C ARG A 3 -1.51 12.59 -19.63
N LEU A 4 -0.97 11.78 -18.71
CA LEU A 4 -1.32 10.36 -18.61
C LEU A 4 -2.74 10.27 -18.01
N PRO A 5 -3.64 9.43 -18.55
CA PRO A 5 -5.01 9.31 -18.06
C PRO A 5 -5.06 8.61 -16.69
N ALA A 6 -5.97 9.09 -15.85
CA ALA A 6 -6.24 8.68 -14.47
C ALA A 6 -6.88 7.27 -14.32
N TYR A 7 -6.37 6.27 -15.04
CA TYR A 7 -6.86 4.89 -14.98
C TYR A 7 -5.75 3.93 -14.52
N ALA A 8 -5.41 3.98 -13.24
CA ALA A 8 -4.64 2.91 -12.59
C ALA A 8 -4.95 2.75 -11.08
N ILE A 9 -6.01 3.40 -10.57
CA ILE A 9 -6.39 3.33 -9.14
C ILE A 9 -7.27 2.09 -8.82
N SER A 10 -7.70 1.31 -9.82
CA SER A 10 -8.61 0.18 -9.61
C SER A 10 -7.95 -1.19 -9.80
N ALA A 11 -6.95 -1.52 -8.97
CA ALA A 11 -6.42 -2.89 -8.87
C ALA A 11 -6.30 -3.42 -7.43
N GLY A 12 -6.97 -2.77 -6.46
CA GLY A 12 -6.93 -3.12 -5.03
C GLY A 12 -8.24 -3.65 -4.44
N VAL A 13 -9.09 -4.35 -5.22
CA VAL A 13 -10.39 -4.87 -4.73
C VAL A 13 -10.49 -6.40 -4.77
N ILE A 14 -9.41 -7.14 -5.04
CA ILE A 14 -9.46 -8.62 -4.99
C ILE A 14 -8.48 -9.13 -3.94
N ALA A 15 -8.77 -8.85 -2.67
CA ALA A 15 -8.29 -9.64 -1.54
C ALA A 15 -9.24 -9.43 -0.35
N LEU A 16 -9.86 -10.52 0.11
CA LEU A 16 -10.74 -10.65 1.28
C LEU A 16 -12.17 -10.09 1.18
N ALA A 17 -13.02 -10.80 0.46
CA ALA A 17 -14.18 -11.38 1.15
C ALA A 17 -13.76 -12.80 1.58
N LEU A 18 -14.32 -13.32 2.67
CA LEU A 18 -14.11 -14.67 3.24
C LEU A 18 -13.21 -14.74 4.49
N SER A 19 -13.65 -14.09 5.57
CA SER A 19 -13.55 -14.70 6.90
C SER A 19 -14.97 -14.86 7.46
N THR A 20 -15.39 -16.10 7.69
CA THR A 20 -16.70 -16.40 8.28
C THR A 20 -16.61 -16.25 9.79
N VAL A 21 -17.16 -15.16 10.33
CA VAL A 21 -17.46 -15.04 11.77
C VAL A 21 -18.85 -15.63 12.01
N PRO A 22 -19.05 -16.59 12.93
CA PRO A 22 -20.39 -17.08 13.23
C PRO A 22 -21.16 -16.03 14.04
N VAL A 23 -22.22 -15.48 13.46
CA VAL A 23 -23.19 -14.64 14.19
C VAL A 23 -24.08 -15.57 15.01
N ARG A 24 -24.08 -15.40 16.33
CA ARG A 24 -24.99 -16.09 17.26
C ARG A 24 -26.28 -15.27 17.33
N ALA A 25 -27.38 -15.81 16.82
CA ALA A 25 -28.69 -15.17 16.89
C ALA A 25 -29.52 -15.80 18.02
N ASP A 26 -29.61 -15.12 19.16
CA ASP A 26 -30.63 -15.39 20.18
C ASP A 26 -31.67 -14.26 20.12
N VAL A 27 -32.82 -14.53 19.47
CA VAL A 27 -34.03 -13.70 19.59
C VAL A 27 -35.25 -14.63 19.72
N ALA A 28 -36.04 -14.40 20.77
CA ALA A 28 -37.23 -15.19 21.13
C ALA A 28 -38.39 -15.03 20.11
N PRO A 29 -39.32 -16.01 19.98
CA PRO A 29 -40.27 -16.04 18.89
C PRO A 29 -41.53 -15.20 19.17
N HIS A 30 -41.97 -14.43 18.18
CA HIS A 30 -43.33 -13.93 18.09
C HIS A 30 -44.08 -14.68 17.00
N GLY A 31 -45.25 -15.22 17.37
CA GLY A 31 -46.04 -16.14 16.58
C GLY A 31 -46.63 -15.49 15.32
N GLY A 32 -46.19 -16.00 14.17
CA GLY A 32 -46.86 -15.91 12.89
C GLY A 32 -46.59 -17.21 12.13
N GLU A 33 -47.61 -17.80 11.52
CA GLU A 33 -47.47 -19.02 10.73
C GLU A 33 -46.48 -18.79 9.57
N ILE A 34 -45.33 -19.44 9.64
CA ILE A 34 -44.33 -19.47 8.56
C ILE A 34 -44.85 -20.45 7.51
N GLN A 35 -45.23 -19.94 6.34
CA GLN A 35 -45.37 -20.80 5.16
C GLN A 35 -44.01 -21.47 4.90
N THR A 36 -43.96 -22.79 5.03
CA THR A 36 -42.77 -23.57 4.69
C THR A 36 -42.56 -23.48 3.19
N PHE A 37 -41.70 -22.56 2.75
CA PHE A 37 -41.07 -22.68 1.44
C PHE A 37 -40.29 -23.99 1.47
N GLN A 38 -40.65 -24.94 0.59
CA GLN A 38 -39.78 -26.07 0.33
C GLN A 38 -38.52 -25.48 -0.31
N ASP A 39 -37.46 -25.31 0.49
CA ASP A 39 -36.13 -25.04 -0.01
C ASP A 39 -35.79 -26.21 -0.94
N LYS A 40 -35.87 -25.97 -2.25
CA LYS A 40 -35.17 -26.82 -3.20
C LYS A 40 -33.70 -26.65 -2.83
N GLU A 41 -33.07 -27.71 -2.33
CA GLU A 41 -31.62 -27.75 -2.17
C GLU A 41 -30.99 -27.49 -3.55
N GLU A 42 -30.66 -26.24 -3.83
CA GLU A 42 -29.81 -25.90 -4.95
C GLU A 42 -28.44 -26.53 -4.68
N PRO A 43 -27.80 -27.15 -5.68
CA PRO A 43 -26.48 -27.73 -5.50
C PRO A 43 -25.53 -26.62 -5.00
N LYS A 44 -24.88 -26.87 -3.87
CA LYS A 44 -23.91 -25.92 -3.31
C LYS A 44 -22.86 -25.59 -4.38
N PRO A 45 -22.60 -24.30 -4.64
CA PRO A 45 -21.63 -23.91 -5.67
C PRO A 45 -20.26 -24.51 -5.36
N ASP A 46 -19.57 -25.02 -6.39
CA ASP A 46 -18.19 -25.49 -6.27
C ASP A 46 -17.24 -24.28 -6.25
N ILE A 47 -17.23 -23.58 -5.13
CA ILE A 47 -16.41 -22.39 -4.92
C ILE A 47 -14.92 -22.67 -5.16
N ALA A 48 -14.45 -23.89 -4.84
CA ALA A 48 -13.06 -24.28 -5.03
C ALA A 48 -12.72 -24.45 -6.52
N GLY A 49 -13.56 -25.16 -7.27
CA GLY A 49 -13.42 -25.30 -8.72
C GLY A 49 -13.53 -23.98 -9.46
N GLU A 50 -14.50 -23.14 -9.09
CA GLU A 50 -14.67 -21.78 -9.64
C GLU A 50 -13.45 -20.90 -9.38
N ARG A 51 -12.93 -20.91 -8.14
CA ARG A 51 -11.69 -20.20 -7.78
C ARG A 51 -10.53 -20.67 -8.64
N LYS A 52 -10.34 -21.98 -8.78
CA LYS A 52 -9.26 -22.54 -9.60
C LYS A 52 -9.39 -22.08 -11.06
N ALA A 53 -10.59 -22.13 -11.63
CA ALA A 53 -10.84 -21.72 -13.01
C ALA A 53 -10.51 -20.23 -13.25
N VAL A 54 -10.86 -19.35 -12.30
CA VAL A 54 -10.51 -17.92 -12.37
C VAL A 54 -9.00 -17.71 -12.34
N VAL A 55 -8.30 -18.39 -11.41
CA VAL A 55 -6.84 -18.31 -11.30
C VAL A 55 -6.15 -18.84 -12.57
N ASP A 56 -6.56 -19.99 -13.09
CA ASP A 56 -6.00 -20.58 -14.31
C ASP A 56 -6.18 -19.65 -15.53
N LYS A 57 -7.36 -19.02 -15.65
CA LYS A 57 -7.66 -18.07 -16.72
C LYS A 57 -6.81 -16.81 -16.60
N ALA A 58 -6.69 -16.25 -15.39
CA ALA A 58 -5.85 -15.09 -15.13
C ALA A 58 -4.38 -15.39 -15.43
N TRP A 59 -3.88 -16.55 -15.00
CA TRP A 59 -2.50 -16.95 -15.27
C TRP A 59 -2.23 -17.15 -16.75
N THR A 60 -3.18 -17.74 -17.49
CA THR A 60 -3.08 -17.89 -18.94
C THR A 60 -2.95 -16.53 -19.63
N TYR A 61 -3.72 -15.54 -19.21
CA TYR A 61 -3.60 -14.17 -19.72
C TYR A 61 -2.27 -13.51 -19.32
N LEU A 62 -1.84 -13.63 -18.06
CA LEU A 62 -0.59 -13.02 -17.60
C LEU A 62 0.63 -13.57 -18.34
N LYS A 63 0.64 -14.85 -18.74
CA LYS A 63 1.70 -15.41 -19.60
C LYS A 63 1.79 -14.72 -20.96
N THR A 64 0.70 -14.17 -21.51
CA THR A 64 0.75 -13.40 -22.77
C THR A 64 1.36 -12.00 -22.59
N MET A 65 1.53 -11.56 -21.34
CA MET A 65 2.09 -10.26 -20.97
C MET A 65 3.53 -10.38 -20.44
N TYR A 66 4.11 -11.57 -20.52
CA TYR A 66 5.48 -11.85 -20.13
C TYR A 66 6.47 -11.46 -21.23
N ASN A 67 7.53 -10.75 -20.86
CA ASN A 67 8.56 -10.24 -21.74
C ASN A 67 9.93 -10.78 -21.30
N LYS A 68 10.66 -11.38 -22.24
CA LYS A 68 12.04 -11.84 -22.06
C LYS A 68 12.85 -11.53 -23.32
N PRO A 69 13.28 -10.27 -23.53
CA PRO A 69 14.08 -9.93 -24.70
C PRO A 69 15.40 -10.71 -24.72
N ALA A 70 15.97 -10.89 -25.92
CA ALA A 70 17.28 -11.50 -26.06
C ALA A 70 18.32 -10.67 -25.26
N PRO A 71 19.29 -11.33 -24.59
CA PRO A 71 20.40 -10.63 -23.95
C PRO A 71 21.07 -9.69 -24.95
N ARG A 72 21.38 -8.46 -24.54
CA ARG A 72 22.20 -7.55 -25.35
C ARG A 72 23.64 -7.62 -24.85
N GLU A 73 24.60 -7.59 -25.76
CA GLU A 73 26.04 -7.68 -25.42
C GLU A 73 26.50 -6.58 -24.44
N ASP A 74 25.82 -5.43 -24.44
CA ASP A 74 26.07 -4.30 -23.55
C ASP A 74 25.34 -4.37 -22.20
N ARG A 75 24.40 -5.31 -22.03
CA ARG A 75 23.60 -5.47 -20.80
C ARG A 75 23.70 -6.89 -20.27
N ARG A 76 24.52 -7.06 -19.23
CA ARG A 76 24.71 -8.34 -18.52
C ARG A 76 23.55 -8.75 -17.59
N GLN A 77 22.56 -7.88 -17.41
CA GLN A 77 21.42 -8.13 -16.52
C GLN A 77 20.38 -9.02 -17.20
N ILE A 78 19.81 -9.96 -16.43
CA ILE A 78 18.66 -10.75 -16.87
C ILE A 78 17.49 -9.81 -17.08
N GLN A 79 16.82 -9.86 -18.23
CA GLN A 79 15.62 -9.05 -18.49
C GLN A 79 14.42 -9.98 -18.68
N ALA A 80 13.62 -10.13 -17.63
CA ALA A 80 12.51 -11.08 -17.60
C ALA A 80 11.40 -10.57 -16.67
N GLY A 81 10.21 -10.29 -17.20
CA GLY A 81 9.12 -9.80 -16.37
C GLY A 81 7.86 -9.44 -17.13
N TRP A 82 6.90 -8.86 -16.42
CA TRP A 82 5.59 -8.51 -16.94
C TRP A 82 5.47 -7.03 -17.28
N GLY A 83 4.65 -6.76 -18.28
CA GLY A 83 4.18 -5.41 -18.62
C GLY A 83 3.57 -5.36 -20.01
N PRO A 84 2.73 -4.35 -20.31
CA PRO A 84 1.90 -4.32 -21.52
C PRO A 84 2.67 -4.16 -22.83
N LYS A 85 3.90 -3.63 -22.79
CA LYS A 85 4.76 -3.45 -23.96
C LYS A 85 6.18 -3.96 -23.75
N ALA A 86 6.62 -4.01 -22.49
CA ALA A 86 7.97 -4.32 -22.06
C ALA A 86 7.92 -4.73 -20.59
N MET A 87 8.94 -5.44 -20.10
CA MET A 87 9.07 -5.73 -18.67
C MET A 87 9.12 -4.43 -17.86
N ASN A 88 8.45 -4.44 -16.71
CA ASN A 88 8.30 -3.30 -15.82
C ASN A 88 8.30 -3.81 -14.37
N VAL A 89 9.08 -3.13 -13.52
CA VAL A 89 9.36 -3.59 -12.16
C VAL A 89 8.09 -3.73 -11.30
N PRO A 90 7.24 -2.69 -11.14
CA PRO A 90 6.03 -2.82 -10.33
C PRO A 90 5.03 -3.83 -10.91
N TYR A 91 4.84 -3.90 -12.24
CA TYR A 91 3.96 -4.93 -12.83
C TYR A 91 4.47 -6.34 -12.57
N THR A 92 5.78 -6.56 -12.66
CA THR A 92 6.40 -7.86 -12.40
C THR A 92 6.21 -8.26 -10.94
N ALA A 93 6.46 -7.34 -10.01
CA ALA A 93 6.27 -7.61 -8.60
C ALA A 93 4.80 -7.89 -8.24
N LEU A 94 3.84 -7.13 -8.80
CA LEU A 94 2.40 -7.37 -8.59
C LEU A 94 1.94 -8.73 -9.15
N VAL A 95 2.44 -9.12 -10.33
CA VAL A 95 2.13 -10.45 -10.89
C VAL A 95 2.68 -11.55 -10.00
N LEU A 96 3.95 -11.46 -9.59
CA LEU A 96 4.56 -12.44 -8.70
C LEU A 96 3.82 -12.53 -7.35
N GLN A 97 3.46 -11.38 -6.77
CA GLN A 97 2.68 -11.31 -5.53
C GLN A 97 1.32 -11.98 -5.67
N GLY A 98 0.60 -11.72 -6.77
CA GLY A 98 -0.71 -12.32 -7.03
C GLY A 98 -0.66 -13.83 -7.30
N LEU A 99 0.52 -14.34 -7.68
CA LEU A 99 0.74 -15.77 -7.89
C LEU A 99 1.06 -16.50 -6.58
N LEU A 100 1.56 -15.82 -5.54
CA LEU A 100 1.85 -16.46 -4.25
C LEU A 100 0.65 -17.27 -3.74
N GLY A 101 0.87 -18.53 -3.38
CA GLY A 101 -0.18 -19.42 -2.86
C GLY A 101 -1.23 -19.93 -3.86
N THR A 102 -1.10 -19.64 -5.17
CA THR A 102 -2.06 -20.08 -6.19
C THR A 102 -1.78 -21.47 -6.76
N HIS A 103 -0.58 -22.03 -6.53
CA HIS A 103 -0.11 -23.32 -7.05
C HIS A 103 -0.13 -23.48 -8.59
N VAL A 104 -0.41 -22.42 -9.36
CA VAL A 104 -0.37 -22.46 -10.85
C VAL A 104 1.04 -22.29 -11.42
N TRP A 105 2.01 -22.11 -10.53
CA TRP A 105 3.43 -22.04 -10.80
C TRP A 105 4.16 -22.90 -9.75
N SER A 106 5.43 -23.17 -10.01
CA SER A 106 6.32 -23.85 -9.08
C SER A 106 7.59 -23.04 -8.87
N ASP A 107 8.21 -23.19 -7.71
CA ASP A 107 9.52 -22.61 -7.40
C ASP A 107 10.60 -22.93 -8.43
N ASP A 108 10.45 -24.03 -9.17
CA ASP A 108 11.37 -24.45 -10.23
C ASP A 108 11.14 -23.79 -11.59
N ASP A 109 10.07 -23.01 -11.76
CA ASP A 109 9.73 -22.37 -13.02
C ASP A 109 10.77 -21.29 -13.38
N GLU A 110 11.50 -21.51 -14.47
CA GLU A 110 12.52 -20.60 -14.97
C GLU A 110 11.97 -19.21 -15.34
N MET A 111 10.69 -19.10 -15.69
CA MET A 111 10.01 -17.80 -15.89
C MET A 111 9.99 -17.01 -14.58
N ILE A 112 9.56 -17.66 -13.49
CA ILE A 112 9.48 -17.05 -12.16
C ILE A 112 10.88 -16.75 -11.63
N LYS A 113 11.81 -17.71 -11.72
CA LYS A 113 13.19 -17.53 -11.28
C LYS A 113 13.86 -16.35 -11.98
N SER A 114 13.76 -16.28 -13.30
CA SER A 114 14.35 -15.19 -14.09
C SER A 114 13.78 -13.83 -13.66
N SER A 115 12.48 -13.76 -13.35
CA SER A 115 11.84 -12.51 -12.93
C SER A 115 12.23 -12.06 -11.52
N VAL A 116 12.33 -12.98 -10.57
CA VAL A 116 12.83 -12.63 -9.22
C VAL A 116 14.28 -12.18 -9.28
N ILE A 117 15.13 -12.86 -10.05
CA ILE A 117 16.54 -12.45 -10.23
C ILE A 117 16.60 -11.07 -10.89
N TRP A 118 15.80 -10.80 -11.91
CA TRP A 118 15.76 -9.48 -12.52
C TRP A 118 15.34 -8.38 -11.53
N LEU A 119 14.36 -8.64 -10.65
CA LEU A 119 14.01 -7.69 -9.60
C LEU A 119 15.20 -7.45 -8.67
N VAL A 120 15.91 -8.50 -8.22
CA VAL A 120 17.12 -8.34 -7.39
C VAL A 120 18.18 -7.49 -8.08
N GLU A 121 18.45 -7.75 -9.36
CA GLU A 121 19.44 -7.01 -10.16
C GLU A 121 19.02 -5.56 -10.48
N SER A 122 17.72 -5.27 -10.40
CA SER A 122 17.15 -3.93 -10.67
C SER A 122 17.15 -3.02 -9.43
N GLN A 123 17.59 -3.51 -8.27
CA GLN A 123 17.68 -2.67 -7.08
C GLN A 123 18.83 -1.67 -7.24
N GLU A 124 18.52 -0.39 -7.06
CA GLU A 124 19.50 0.70 -7.15
C GLU A 124 20.41 0.74 -5.92
N ALA A 125 21.53 1.48 -6.02
CA ALA A 125 22.48 1.63 -4.92
C ALA A 125 21.88 2.30 -3.67
N SER A 126 20.87 3.16 -3.86
CA SER A 126 20.04 3.77 -2.82
C SER A 126 19.12 2.77 -2.11
N GLY A 127 18.90 1.58 -2.68
CA GLY A 127 17.99 0.56 -2.17
C GLY A 127 16.59 0.57 -2.80
N ASP A 128 16.25 1.59 -3.57
CA ASP A 128 14.96 1.70 -4.28
C ASP A 128 14.94 0.96 -5.63
N TRP A 129 13.75 0.86 -6.21
CA TRP A 129 13.49 0.22 -7.51
C TRP A 129 12.95 1.19 -8.58
N SER A 130 13.20 2.50 -8.43
CA SER A 130 12.63 3.52 -9.30
C SER A 130 13.25 3.57 -10.70
N PHE A 131 14.38 2.89 -10.93
CA PHE A 131 14.98 2.77 -12.26
C PHE A 131 14.27 1.70 -13.09
N MET A 132 13.86 2.07 -14.30
CA MET A 132 13.23 1.16 -15.26
C MET A 132 13.90 1.29 -16.64
N PRO A 133 14.48 0.22 -17.19
CA PRO A 133 15.10 0.25 -18.51
C PRO A 133 14.12 0.70 -19.61
N GLY A 134 14.55 1.64 -20.45
CA GLY A 134 13.77 2.18 -21.57
C GLY A 134 12.80 3.31 -21.22
N VAL A 135 12.70 3.69 -19.94
CA VAL A 135 11.96 4.88 -19.48
C VAL A 135 12.76 5.64 -18.42
N GLU A 136 14.07 5.77 -18.62
CA GLU A 136 15.02 6.36 -17.67
C GLU A 136 14.64 7.79 -17.25
N GLN A 137 13.89 8.52 -18.08
CA GLN A 137 13.38 9.86 -17.79
C GLN A 137 12.38 9.95 -16.63
N VAL A 138 11.80 8.82 -16.19
CA VAL A 138 10.92 8.76 -15.01
C VAL A 138 11.62 8.17 -13.79
N LYS A 139 12.95 8.02 -13.81
CA LYS A 139 13.72 7.55 -12.64
C LYS A 139 13.38 8.40 -11.42
N GLY A 140 13.25 7.74 -10.26
CA GLY A 140 12.84 8.35 -9.01
C GLY A 140 11.32 8.54 -8.89
N MET A 141 10.57 8.55 -10.00
CA MET A 141 9.11 8.65 -9.91
C MET A 141 8.51 7.39 -9.29
N GLN A 142 7.58 7.58 -8.36
CA GLN A 142 6.86 6.56 -7.60
C GLN A 142 7.78 5.67 -6.77
N ALA A 143 8.98 6.15 -6.44
CA ALA A 143 10.02 5.32 -5.83
C ALA A 143 9.58 4.67 -4.51
N VAL A 144 8.85 5.39 -3.64
CA VAL A 144 8.32 4.81 -2.39
C VAL A 144 7.31 3.71 -2.68
N TYR A 145 6.38 3.91 -3.63
CA TYR A 145 5.40 2.87 -4.03
C TYR A 145 6.07 1.65 -4.62
N ILE A 146 6.96 1.84 -5.60
CA ILE A 146 7.61 0.75 -6.31
C ILE A 146 8.46 -0.06 -5.34
N THR A 147 9.23 0.61 -4.49
CA THR A 147 10.06 -0.05 -3.47
C THR A 147 9.19 -0.80 -2.48
N SER A 148 8.07 -0.22 -2.05
CA SER A 148 7.16 -0.89 -1.11
C SER A 148 6.54 -2.16 -1.70
N ILE A 149 6.13 -2.13 -2.96
CA ILE A 149 5.57 -3.30 -3.67
C ILE A 149 6.61 -4.41 -3.78
N VAL A 150 7.84 -4.09 -4.17
CA VAL A 150 8.91 -5.09 -4.32
C VAL A 150 9.35 -5.63 -2.96
N ALA A 151 9.46 -4.77 -1.94
CA ALA A 151 9.84 -5.17 -0.59
C ALA A 151 8.80 -6.12 0.05
N GLN A 152 7.50 -5.86 -0.12
CA GLN A 152 6.46 -6.79 0.33
C GLN A 152 6.58 -8.16 -0.33
N LEU A 153 6.75 -8.19 -1.66
CA LEU A 153 7.00 -9.43 -2.39
C LEU A 153 8.23 -10.17 -1.88
N PHE A 154 9.34 -9.45 -1.71
CA PHE A 154 10.58 -10.04 -1.24
C PHE A 154 10.43 -10.55 0.19
N GLY A 155 9.70 -9.84 1.05
CA GLY A 155 9.39 -10.26 2.41
C GLY A 155 8.63 -11.57 2.44
N ASP A 156 7.66 -11.75 1.54
CA ASP A 156 6.92 -13.00 1.43
C ASP A 156 7.75 -14.15 0.83
N LEU A 157 8.46 -13.91 -0.28
CA LEU A 157 9.35 -14.90 -0.88
C LEU A 157 10.48 -15.33 0.06
N ASN A 158 10.94 -14.45 0.95
CA ASN A 158 12.05 -14.73 1.86
C ASN A 158 11.67 -15.64 3.04
N LYS A 159 10.36 -15.85 3.29
CA LYS A 159 9.87 -16.69 4.40
C LYS A 159 10.07 -18.19 4.13
N ASP A 160 9.86 -18.64 2.89
CA ASP A 160 9.92 -20.05 2.52
C ASP A 160 10.34 -20.31 1.06
N GLY A 161 10.21 -21.56 0.61
CA GLY A 161 10.49 -21.96 -0.77
C GLY A 161 11.94 -21.74 -1.22
N ALA A 162 12.10 -21.58 -2.53
CA ALA A 162 13.41 -21.41 -3.19
C ALA A 162 14.15 -20.12 -2.81
N TRP A 163 13.45 -19.11 -2.25
CA TRP A 163 14.01 -17.80 -1.94
C TRP A 163 14.25 -17.57 -0.44
N LYS A 164 13.89 -18.55 0.40
CA LYS A 164 14.06 -18.49 1.85
C LYS A 164 15.43 -17.99 2.28
N GLY A 165 15.45 -16.86 2.99
CA GLY A 165 16.65 -16.23 3.53
C GLY A 165 17.63 -15.66 2.50
N LYS A 166 17.30 -15.66 1.21
CA LYS A 166 18.20 -15.18 0.13
C LYS A 166 18.01 -13.71 -0.22
N LEU A 167 16.95 -13.07 0.28
CA LEU A 167 16.58 -11.70 -0.06
C LEU A 167 16.86 -10.71 1.08
N ASN A 168 17.50 -11.15 2.16
CA ASN A 168 17.79 -10.34 3.35
C ASN A 168 18.54 -9.04 3.01
N ASP A 169 19.56 -9.10 2.16
CA ASP A 169 20.34 -7.90 1.77
C ASP A 169 19.48 -6.88 1.01
N SER A 170 18.61 -7.37 0.10
CA SER A 170 17.69 -6.50 -0.63
C SER A 170 16.63 -5.90 0.27
N LEU A 171 16.10 -6.67 1.22
CA LEU A 171 15.14 -6.18 2.23
C LEU A 171 15.76 -5.14 3.15
N ALA A 172 17.00 -5.34 3.61
CA ALA A 172 17.71 -4.36 4.43
C ALA A 172 17.89 -3.02 3.70
N LYS A 173 18.35 -3.06 2.44
CA LYS A 173 18.47 -1.85 1.61
C LYS A 173 17.13 -1.16 1.36
N ALA A 174 16.07 -1.94 1.14
CA ALA A 174 14.73 -1.40 0.95
C ALA A 174 14.23 -0.70 2.22
N ALA A 175 14.45 -1.31 3.39
CA ALA A 175 14.10 -0.72 4.68
C ALA A 175 14.87 0.58 4.92
N ASP A 176 16.17 0.61 4.63
CA ASP A 176 17.00 1.82 4.79
C ASP A 176 16.52 2.95 3.87
N TYR A 177 16.21 2.66 2.61
CA TYR A 177 15.61 3.62 1.69
C TYR A 177 14.29 4.18 2.22
N LEU A 178 13.37 3.29 2.63
CA LEU A 178 12.04 3.69 3.08
C LEU A 178 12.12 4.51 4.39
N LYS A 179 12.99 4.17 5.33
CA LYS A 179 13.25 4.98 6.53
C LYS A 179 13.74 6.37 6.16
N GLN A 180 14.76 6.45 5.30
CA GLN A 180 15.31 7.72 4.84
C GLN A 180 14.26 8.56 4.07
N ALA A 181 13.32 7.93 3.37
CA ALA A 181 12.26 8.61 2.64
C ALA A 181 11.15 9.19 3.54
N GLN A 182 11.11 8.85 4.84
CA GLN A 182 10.09 9.36 5.76
C GLN A 182 10.24 10.88 5.93
N VAL A 183 9.10 11.59 5.95
CA VAL A 183 9.09 13.04 6.17
C VAL A 183 9.49 13.33 7.63
N GLY A 184 10.49 14.19 7.82
CA GLY A 184 11.09 14.46 9.13
C GLY A 184 12.19 13.49 9.55
N ASP A 185 12.62 12.57 8.67
CA ASP A 185 13.85 11.82 8.93
C ASP A 185 15.10 12.72 8.76
N PRO A 186 16.04 12.75 9.72
CA PRO A 186 17.21 13.65 9.69
C PRO A 186 18.13 13.46 8.48
N ASP A 187 18.19 12.25 7.94
CA ASP A 187 19.03 11.91 6.79
C ASP A 187 18.23 11.94 5.46
N GLY A 188 16.96 12.34 5.54
CA GLY A 188 15.98 12.30 4.45
C GLY A 188 15.85 13.59 3.63
N PRO A 189 15.09 13.53 2.52
CA PRO A 189 14.88 14.69 1.63
C PRO A 189 13.98 15.78 2.23
N ALA A 190 13.34 15.52 3.37
CA ALA A 190 12.45 16.43 4.08
C ALA A 190 12.83 16.55 5.58
N ALA A 191 14.13 16.55 5.88
CA ALA A 191 14.67 16.59 7.23
C ALA A 191 14.30 17.84 8.05
N ASP A 192 13.87 18.93 7.40
CA ASP A 192 13.46 20.16 8.07
C ASP A 192 11.97 20.18 8.49
N TYR A 193 11.24 19.10 8.21
CA TYR A 193 9.90 18.93 8.72
C TYR A 193 10.01 18.47 10.18
N GLU A 194 9.78 19.40 11.09
CA GLU A 194 9.70 19.13 12.52
C GLU A 194 8.32 18.56 12.89
N LYS A 195 8.18 18.06 14.13
CA LYS A 195 6.92 17.46 14.61
C LYS A 195 5.71 18.38 14.43
N ASP A 196 5.86 19.71 14.48
CA ASP A 196 4.78 20.68 14.30
C ASP A 196 4.36 20.93 12.84
N LYS A 197 5.02 20.29 11.86
CA LYS A 197 4.72 20.47 10.43
C LYS A 197 3.72 19.45 9.92
N THR A 198 2.85 19.92 9.03
CA THR A 198 1.93 19.09 8.25
C THR A 198 2.70 18.02 7.49
N GLY A 199 2.27 16.78 7.65
CA GLY A 199 2.85 15.62 6.98
C GLY A 199 4.07 15.03 7.68
N TYR A 200 4.52 15.57 8.82
CA TYR A 200 5.59 14.98 9.62
C TYR A 200 5.29 13.50 9.93
N GLY A 201 6.28 12.64 9.70
CA GLY A 201 6.25 11.22 10.06
C GLY A 201 5.54 10.30 9.08
N GLY A 202 4.87 10.83 8.06
CA GLY A 202 4.33 10.03 6.97
C GLY A 202 5.33 9.88 5.81
N TRP A 203 4.82 9.35 4.71
CA TRP A 203 5.50 9.30 3.41
C TRP A 203 4.67 10.00 2.35
N GLY A 204 5.37 10.66 1.43
CA GLY A 204 4.79 11.35 0.28
C GLY A 204 5.37 10.85 -1.04
N TYR A 205 4.92 11.44 -2.13
CA TYR A 205 5.54 11.24 -3.44
C TYR A 205 7.01 11.65 -3.41
N SER A 206 7.86 10.99 -4.21
CA SER A 206 9.28 11.35 -4.28
C SER A 206 9.49 12.77 -4.82
N ARG A 207 10.68 13.31 -4.60
CA ARG A 207 11.04 14.64 -5.10
C ARG A 207 10.93 14.71 -6.63
N GLU A 208 11.28 13.63 -7.30
CA GLU A 208 11.22 13.47 -8.76
C GLU A 208 9.78 13.48 -9.28
N GLU A 209 8.80 13.04 -8.49
CA GLU A 209 7.36 13.10 -8.83
C GLU A 209 6.78 14.50 -8.68
N ILE A 210 7.17 15.21 -7.62
CA ILE A 210 6.53 16.47 -7.24
C ILE A 210 7.05 17.64 -8.10
N GLY A 211 8.33 17.60 -8.49
CA GLY A 211 8.98 18.65 -9.27
C GLY A 211 9.12 20.00 -8.52
N ASN A 212 9.87 20.94 -9.13
CA ASN A 212 9.95 22.36 -8.74
C ASN A 212 10.20 22.70 -7.26
N GLY A 213 11.15 22.01 -6.59
CA GLY A 213 11.62 22.41 -5.25
C GLY A 213 10.57 22.35 -4.14
N ARG A 214 9.39 21.79 -4.42
CA ARG A 214 8.36 21.51 -3.42
C ARG A 214 8.78 20.27 -2.64
N LYS A 215 8.51 20.26 -1.34
CA LYS A 215 8.86 19.16 -0.46
C LYS A 215 7.72 18.13 -0.43
N PRO A 216 8.01 16.83 -0.23
CA PRO A 216 6.98 15.81 -0.06
C PRO A 216 6.06 16.16 1.09
N ALA A 217 4.79 16.42 0.79
CA ALA A 217 3.75 16.36 1.80
C ALA A 217 3.25 14.91 1.89
N SER A 218 3.24 14.37 3.10
CA SER A 218 2.81 13.00 3.33
C SER A 218 1.33 12.80 3.05
N ASN A 219 0.98 11.61 2.58
CA ASN A 219 -0.40 11.18 2.39
C ASN A 219 -0.60 9.74 2.87
N MET A 220 -1.84 9.38 3.21
CA MET A 220 -2.18 8.06 3.73
C MET A 220 -1.88 6.94 2.74
N SER A 221 -2.06 7.16 1.45
CA SER A 221 -1.79 6.14 0.42
C SER A 221 -0.32 5.73 0.43
N THR A 222 0.61 6.67 0.26
CA THR A 222 2.05 6.36 0.24
C THR A 222 2.53 5.84 1.60
N SER A 223 2.05 6.44 2.69
CA SER A 223 2.43 6.04 4.05
C SER A 223 2.04 4.58 4.34
N THR A 224 0.87 4.14 3.91
CA THR A 224 0.43 2.76 4.14
C THR A 224 1.31 1.77 3.39
N PHE A 225 1.67 2.05 2.13
CA PHE A 225 2.60 1.21 1.37
C PHE A 225 3.96 1.10 2.06
N ALA A 226 4.51 2.23 2.51
CA ALA A 226 5.81 2.26 3.20
C ALA A 226 5.76 1.48 4.53
N ILE A 227 4.71 1.67 5.34
CA ILE A 227 4.51 0.98 6.62
C ILE A 227 4.39 -0.54 6.41
N ASP A 228 3.57 -0.99 5.46
CA ASP A 228 3.42 -2.41 5.14
C ASP A 228 4.76 -3.03 4.71
N ALA A 229 5.54 -2.30 3.90
CA ALA A 229 6.84 -2.73 3.41
C ALA A 229 7.91 -2.77 4.51
N LEU A 230 7.98 -1.75 5.37
CA LEU A 230 8.90 -1.71 6.50
C LEU A 230 8.63 -2.86 7.49
N HIS A 231 7.35 -3.16 7.73
CA HIS A 231 6.96 -4.33 8.51
C HIS A 231 7.37 -5.64 7.80
N ALA A 232 7.16 -5.77 6.49
CA ALA A 232 7.59 -6.93 5.71
C ALA A 232 9.13 -7.11 5.69
N CYS A 233 9.89 -6.01 5.74
CA CYS A 233 11.35 -6.03 5.90
C CYS A 233 11.80 -6.44 7.31
N GLY A 234 10.89 -6.57 8.27
CA GLY A 234 11.20 -6.95 9.65
C GLY A 234 11.84 -5.82 10.46
N VAL A 235 11.51 -4.56 10.15
CA VAL A 235 11.95 -3.44 10.98
C VAL A 235 11.36 -3.59 12.38
N LYS A 236 12.20 -3.40 13.40
CA LYS A 236 11.82 -3.63 14.80
C LYS A 236 10.80 -2.60 15.27
N GLU A 237 9.93 -3.02 16.18
CA GLU A 237 8.87 -2.18 16.78
C GLU A 237 9.43 -1.00 17.59
N ASP A 238 10.68 -1.07 18.06
CA ASP A 238 11.36 0.00 18.81
C ASP A 238 12.11 1.01 17.93
N ASP A 239 12.02 0.88 16.60
CA ASP A 239 12.62 1.85 15.68
C ASP A 239 11.85 3.19 15.78
N PRO A 240 12.54 4.33 16.03
CA PRO A 240 11.91 5.64 16.22
C PRO A 240 11.07 6.09 15.02
N MET A 241 11.26 5.52 13.82
CA MET A 241 10.42 5.87 12.67
C MET A 241 8.95 5.48 12.88
N TRP A 242 8.65 4.45 13.70
CA TRP A 242 7.27 4.07 14.02
C TRP A 242 6.55 5.14 14.84
N GLU A 243 7.22 5.78 15.79
CA GLU A 243 6.62 6.87 16.57
C GLU A 243 6.25 8.07 15.69
N ARG A 244 7.08 8.37 14.68
CA ARG A 244 6.79 9.40 13.69
C ARG A 244 5.60 8.98 12.82
N ALA A 245 5.56 7.72 12.38
CA ALA A 245 4.43 7.17 11.63
C ALA A 245 3.12 7.27 12.43
N LEU A 246 3.13 6.89 13.71
CA LEU A 246 1.97 7.03 14.60
C LEU A 246 1.51 8.49 14.72
N THR A 247 2.43 9.45 14.78
CA THR A 247 2.10 10.88 14.77
C THR A 247 1.31 11.26 13.52
N PHE A 248 1.80 10.84 12.34
CA PHE A 248 1.10 11.08 11.07
C PHE A 248 -0.28 10.41 11.03
N LEU A 249 -0.36 9.13 11.41
CA LEU A 249 -1.61 8.36 11.38
C LEU A 249 -2.69 8.99 12.26
N LYS A 250 -2.33 9.41 13.49
CA LYS A 250 -3.24 10.11 14.42
C LYS A 250 -3.79 11.42 13.82
N ARG A 251 -2.97 12.18 13.10
CA ARG A 251 -3.38 13.43 12.45
C ARG A 251 -4.32 13.22 11.26
N ASN A 252 -4.23 12.06 10.61
CA ASN A 252 -5.13 11.68 9.52
C ASN A 252 -6.38 10.95 10.01
N GLN A 253 -6.41 10.49 11.27
CA GLN A 253 -7.64 10.03 11.89
C GLN A 253 -8.53 11.23 12.21
N ASN A 254 -9.77 11.17 11.72
CA ASN A 254 -10.77 12.22 11.81
C ASN A 254 -11.46 12.19 13.19
N ALA A 255 -10.64 12.24 14.24
CA ALA A 255 -11.03 12.24 15.64
C ALA A 255 -10.04 13.11 16.41
N GLY A 256 -10.50 14.25 16.95
CA GLY A 256 -9.60 15.23 17.59
C GLY A 256 -8.97 14.74 18.88
N GLU A 257 -9.60 13.79 19.56
CA GLU A 257 -9.15 13.19 20.82
C GLU A 257 -7.88 12.35 20.70
N VAL A 258 -7.54 11.86 19.49
CA VAL A 258 -6.31 11.08 19.26
C VAL A 258 -5.15 11.94 18.78
N GLN A 259 -5.41 13.21 18.43
CA GLN A 259 -4.40 14.13 17.91
C GLN A 259 -3.64 14.80 19.06
N ASP A 260 -2.39 15.19 18.80
CA ASP A 260 -1.58 15.92 19.78
C ASP A 260 -2.29 17.23 20.21
N GLU A 261 -2.23 17.57 21.50
CA GLU A 261 -2.79 18.83 21.99
C GLU A 261 -2.15 20.04 21.28
N GLY A 262 -2.99 20.96 20.79
CA GLY A 262 -2.54 22.15 20.07
C GLY A 262 -2.16 21.91 18.61
N TRP A 263 -2.23 20.67 18.11
CA TRP A 263 -2.07 20.38 16.69
C TRP A 263 -3.12 21.11 15.84
N GLN A 264 -2.69 21.72 14.74
CA GLN A 264 -3.58 22.43 13.82
C GLN A 264 -3.01 22.43 12.40
N ALA A 265 -3.66 21.67 11.51
CA ALA A 265 -3.39 21.72 10.09
C ALA A 265 -4.15 22.87 9.40
N THR A 266 -3.66 23.29 8.24
CA THR A 266 -4.35 24.22 7.33
C THR A 266 -4.43 23.63 5.93
N ASP A 267 -5.53 23.89 5.23
CA ASP A 267 -5.64 23.47 3.83
C ASP A 267 -4.78 24.34 2.90
N SER A 268 -4.75 23.99 1.61
CA SER A 268 -4.05 24.76 0.58
C SER A 268 -4.47 26.24 0.44
N LYS A 269 -5.61 26.65 1.04
CA LYS A 269 -6.12 28.02 1.07
C LYS A 269 -5.84 28.74 2.40
N GLY A 270 -5.12 28.10 3.33
CA GLY A 270 -4.81 28.65 4.65
C GLY A 270 -5.96 28.58 5.64
N ARG A 271 -7.02 27.82 5.36
CA ARG A 271 -8.14 27.63 6.28
C ARG A 271 -7.78 26.55 7.30
N LYS A 272 -8.15 26.78 8.57
CA LYS A 272 -7.95 25.78 9.63
C LYS A 272 -8.80 24.54 9.33
N ILE A 273 -8.19 23.38 9.47
CA ILE A 273 -8.86 22.09 9.35
C ILE A 273 -9.29 21.63 10.74
N LYS A 274 -10.55 21.22 10.89
CA LYS A 274 -11.07 20.61 12.11
C LYS A 274 -11.31 19.12 11.91
N PRO A 275 -11.07 18.30 12.93
CA PRO A 275 -11.54 16.92 12.92
C PRO A 275 -13.07 16.88 12.96
N ALA A 276 -13.64 15.79 12.47
CA ALA A 276 -15.06 15.51 12.54
C ALA A 276 -15.52 15.37 14.00
N GLY A 277 -16.60 16.06 14.35
CA GLY A 277 -17.23 15.94 15.67
C GLY A 277 -17.84 14.55 15.88
N LYS A 278 -18.04 14.15 17.14
CA LYS A 278 -18.47 12.78 17.52
C LYS A 278 -19.81 12.33 16.91
N ASP A 279 -20.68 13.28 16.58
CA ASP A 279 -21.98 13.02 15.93
C ASP A 279 -21.89 12.94 14.40
N SER A 280 -20.70 13.14 13.82
CA SER A 280 -20.48 13.08 12.37
C SER A 280 -20.25 11.63 11.91
N PRO A 281 -20.80 11.22 10.75
CA PRO A 281 -20.47 9.93 10.14
C PRO A 281 -18.99 9.81 9.73
N ASP A 282 -18.27 10.92 9.59
CA ASP A 282 -16.84 10.91 9.28
C ASP A 282 -15.95 10.65 10.51
N HIS A 283 -16.51 10.74 11.71
CA HIS A 283 -15.76 10.64 12.96
C HIS A 283 -15.04 9.29 13.09
N GLY A 284 -13.76 9.34 13.45
CA GLY A 284 -12.92 8.15 13.64
C GLY A 284 -12.42 7.48 12.35
N GLY A 285 -12.96 7.86 11.18
CA GLY A 285 -12.41 7.45 9.88
C GLY A 285 -11.09 8.16 9.55
N ALA A 286 -10.54 7.93 8.36
CA ALA A 286 -9.30 8.58 7.93
C ALA A 286 -9.47 9.50 6.73
N THR A 287 -8.80 10.65 6.75
CA THR A 287 -8.65 11.56 5.61
C THR A 287 -7.57 11.05 4.64
N TYR A 288 -7.44 11.67 3.47
CA TYR A 288 -6.37 11.31 2.52
C TYR A 288 -5.00 11.87 2.93
N ALA A 289 -4.98 13.12 3.38
CA ALA A 289 -3.81 13.81 3.93
C ALA A 289 -4.26 14.86 4.95
N GLU A 290 -3.30 15.41 5.70
CA GLU A 290 -3.54 16.44 6.71
C GLU A 290 -3.94 17.80 6.11
N GLU A 291 -3.52 18.12 4.88
CA GLU A 291 -3.77 19.42 4.21
C GLU A 291 -4.67 19.33 2.96
N SER A 292 -4.98 18.12 2.50
CA SER A 292 -5.80 17.93 1.31
C SER A 292 -6.57 16.61 1.33
N SER A 293 -7.74 16.64 0.69
CA SER A 293 -8.65 15.52 0.58
C SER A 293 -9.58 15.75 -0.62
N ASP A 294 -10.13 14.69 -1.23
CA ASP A 294 -11.04 14.82 -2.39
C ASP A 294 -12.42 15.40 -2.00
N GLY A 295 -12.73 15.47 -0.71
CA GLY A 295 -14.01 15.92 -0.18
C GLY A 295 -13.88 16.65 1.15
N MET A 296 -14.67 17.72 1.31
CA MET A 296 -14.68 18.56 2.50
C MET A 296 -16.02 19.26 2.70
N GLN A 297 -16.30 19.63 3.94
CA GLN A 297 -17.36 20.55 4.32
C GLN A 297 -16.74 21.84 4.86
N GLU A 298 -17.30 22.99 4.44
CA GLU A 298 -17.01 24.28 5.06
C GLU A 298 -17.94 24.47 6.27
N ASN A 299 -17.36 24.83 7.41
CA ASN A 299 -18.08 25.07 8.65
C ASN A 299 -18.49 26.55 8.74
N GLU A 300 -19.52 26.85 9.54
CA GLU A 300 -20.03 28.23 9.72
C GLU A 300 -18.97 29.21 10.25
N ASP A 301 -17.97 28.71 10.98
CA ASP A 301 -16.87 29.50 11.54
C ASP A 301 -15.69 29.70 10.56
N GLY A 302 -15.85 29.28 9.30
CA GLY A 302 -14.84 29.41 8.25
C GLY A 302 -13.73 28.35 8.28
N THR A 303 -13.79 27.38 9.20
CA THR A 303 -12.93 26.19 9.16
C THR A 303 -13.45 25.16 8.16
N VAL A 304 -12.65 24.14 7.88
CA VAL A 304 -13.06 23.02 7.02
C VAL A 304 -12.91 21.69 7.75
N THR A 305 -13.77 20.74 7.42
CA THR A 305 -13.67 19.35 7.87
C THR A 305 -13.55 18.46 6.64
N PHE A 306 -12.50 17.66 6.56
CA PHE A 306 -12.33 16.71 5.45
C PHE A 306 -13.18 15.46 5.68
N PHE A 307 -13.68 14.88 4.59
CA PHE A 307 -14.42 13.63 4.67
C PHE A 307 -13.47 12.46 4.89
N SER A 308 -13.99 11.43 5.57
CA SER A 308 -13.31 10.16 5.78
C SER A 308 -13.56 9.23 4.60
N TYR A 309 -12.53 8.46 4.22
CA TYR A 309 -12.60 7.49 3.12
C TYR A 309 -12.55 6.08 3.68
N GLY A 310 -13.50 5.22 3.31
CA GLY A 310 -13.49 3.82 3.77
C GLY A 310 -12.16 3.10 3.47
N THR A 311 -11.55 3.38 2.32
CA THR A 311 -10.23 2.84 1.95
C THR A 311 -9.11 3.37 2.83
N MET A 312 -9.09 4.68 3.13
CA MET A 312 -8.08 5.26 4.03
C MET A 312 -8.32 4.84 5.48
N THR A 313 -9.56 4.64 5.91
CA THR A 313 -9.89 4.11 7.23
C THR A 313 -9.38 2.68 7.39
N TYR A 314 -9.60 1.81 6.39
CA TYR A 314 -9.01 0.47 6.40
C TYR A 314 -7.48 0.51 6.46
N ASN A 315 -6.88 1.37 5.62
CA ASN A 315 -5.43 1.56 5.59
C ASN A 315 -4.89 2.09 6.93
N LEU A 316 -5.58 3.03 7.57
CA LEU A 316 -5.24 3.57 8.89
C LEU A 316 -5.20 2.46 9.95
N LEU A 317 -6.25 1.64 10.02
CA LEU A 317 -6.33 0.54 10.98
C LEU A 317 -5.22 -0.48 10.77
N ARG A 318 -4.91 -0.82 9.50
CA ARG A 318 -3.78 -1.71 9.18
C ARG A 318 -2.44 -1.07 9.53
N ALA A 319 -2.25 0.20 9.21
CA ALA A 319 -1.02 0.92 9.48
C ALA A 319 -0.76 1.06 10.98
N TYR A 320 -1.80 1.28 11.80
CA TYR A 320 -1.68 1.28 13.25
C TYR A 320 -1.18 -0.07 13.79
N LEU A 321 -1.72 -1.18 13.28
CA LEU A 321 -1.28 -2.51 13.68
C LEU A 321 0.21 -2.73 13.40
N PHE A 322 0.69 -2.30 12.23
CA PHE A 322 2.10 -2.47 11.85
C PHE A 322 3.04 -1.44 12.48
N ALA A 323 2.54 -0.28 12.87
CA ALA A 323 3.29 0.72 13.61
C ALA A 323 3.32 0.47 15.13
N GLY A 324 2.93 -0.71 15.58
CA GLY A 324 3.04 -1.12 16.99
C GLY A 324 1.99 -0.51 17.92
N LEU A 325 0.86 -0.02 17.39
CA LEU A 325 -0.23 0.44 18.25
C LEU A 325 -0.88 -0.77 18.93
N ASP A 326 -0.88 -0.78 20.27
CA ASP A 326 -1.52 -1.84 21.04
C ASP A 326 -3.01 -1.91 20.73
N LYS A 327 -3.56 -3.13 20.67
CA LYS A 327 -4.98 -3.41 20.38
C LYS A 327 -5.97 -2.67 21.30
N ASP A 328 -5.54 -2.35 22.52
CA ASP A 328 -6.34 -1.72 23.57
C ASP A 328 -6.02 -0.23 23.73
N SER A 329 -5.21 0.34 22.82
CA SER A 329 -4.92 1.77 22.80
C SER A 329 -6.19 2.56 22.53
N VAL A 330 -6.40 3.59 23.33
CA VAL A 330 -7.51 4.55 23.23
C VAL A 330 -7.12 5.72 22.36
#